data_AF-W6SLA9-F1
#
_entry.id   AF-W6SLA9-F1
#
_cell.length_a   1.000
_cell.length_b   1.000
_cell.length_c   1.000
_cell.angle_alpha   90.00
_cell.angle_beta   90.00
_cell.angle_gamma   90.00
#
_symmetry.space_group_name_H-M   'P 1'
#
loop_
_entity.id
_entity.type
_entity.pdbx_description
1 polymer ?
#
loop_
_entity_poly.entity_id
_entity_poly.type
_entity_poly.pdbx_seq_one_letter_code
_entity_poly.pdbx_strand_id
1 'polypeptide(L)'
;MEVKLEKKDVADWVYRGEGAANLVLAYTGSSPLFIGKVMRVPKIERNGTLHFVEDRAVLTEKERLLWREFEELISSSTKEVTGLLYVKHVMCPLLGADHVDPGMHVEVSREFLERIEQKVISQRPAWRVDAAKIDTDRHSVLLMSDHSVFSRGALKVGSCLSVEIKPKCGFIPLSRLIAERNALKKSTTRFKMHQVLKLRQHETSEVSQYDPLDIFSGSKERIQKAISDLYATPQNNFRVFLNGSLIFGGLGGGTNKTSIVIGQGFEDALKGIYPGR
;
A
#
# COMPACT_ATOMS: atom_id res chain seq x y z
N MET A 1 26.33 -12.40 -9.10
CA MET A 1 25.23 -12.98 -9.91
C MET A 1 24.01 -12.15 -9.62
N GLU A 2 23.34 -11.65 -10.66
CA GLU A 2 22.03 -11.01 -10.48
C GLU A 2 21.02 -12.05 -9.98
N VAL A 3 20.25 -11.68 -8.96
CA VAL A 3 19.28 -12.56 -8.33
C VAL A 3 18.03 -12.58 -9.22
N LYS A 4 17.62 -13.77 -9.66
CA LYS A 4 16.43 -13.99 -10.48
C LYS A 4 15.49 -14.98 -9.82
N LEU A 5 14.24 -14.58 -9.63
CA LEU A 5 13.18 -15.44 -9.09
C LEU A 5 12.55 -16.27 -10.20
N GLU A 6 12.50 -17.57 -9.96
CA GLU A 6 11.99 -18.59 -10.87
C GLU A 6 10.85 -19.37 -10.21
N LYS A 7 10.20 -20.24 -10.98
CA LYS A 7 9.08 -21.06 -10.50
C LYS A 7 9.33 -21.79 -9.18
N LYS A 8 10.55 -22.26 -8.93
CA LYS A 8 10.92 -22.96 -7.69
C LYS A 8 10.74 -22.09 -6.45
N ASP A 9 10.88 -20.77 -6.60
CA ASP A 9 10.85 -19.81 -5.50
C ASP A 9 9.41 -19.42 -5.12
N VAL A 10 8.39 -19.79 -5.93
CA VAL A 10 6.98 -19.45 -5.69
C VAL A 10 6.48 -19.91 -4.33
N ALA A 11 6.96 -21.05 -3.83
CA ALA A 11 6.55 -21.61 -2.54
C ALA A 11 6.86 -20.66 -1.37
N ASP A 12 7.95 -19.90 -1.48
CA ASP A 12 8.48 -19.03 -0.42
C ASP A 12 7.76 -17.68 -0.29
N TRP A 13 6.80 -17.36 -1.16
CA TRP A 13 6.11 -16.08 -1.16
C TRP A 13 4.62 -16.24 -0.82
N VAL A 14 4.13 -15.56 0.23
CA VAL A 14 2.73 -15.62 0.67
C VAL A 14 2.02 -14.28 0.50
N TYR A 15 0.72 -14.30 0.23
CA TYR A 15 -0.05 -13.08 0.03
C TYR A 15 -0.08 -12.23 1.31
N ARG A 16 0.28 -10.95 1.18
CA ARG A 16 0.22 -9.97 2.29
C ARG A 16 -0.91 -8.96 2.11
N GLY A 17 -1.28 -8.66 0.87
CA GLY A 17 -2.34 -7.72 0.55
C GLY A 17 -2.16 -7.08 -0.82
N GLU A 18 -3.03 -6.14 -1.16
CA GLU A 18 -2.94 -5.41 -2.43
C GLU A 18 -3.62 -4.04 -2.39
N GLY A 19 -3.11 -3.15 -3.24
CA GLY A 19 -3.78 -1.91 -3.64
C GLY A 19 -4.46 -2.05 -4.99
N ALA A 20 -4.79 -0.93 -5.62
CA ALA A 20 -5.30 -0.95 -7.01
C ALA A 20 -4.19 -1.37 -8.00
N ALA A 21 -3.01 -0.78 -7.89
CA ALA A 21 -1.94 -0.94 -8.86
C ALA A 21 -0.98 -2.12 -8.60
N ASN A 22 -0.88 -2.61 -7.35
CA ASN A 22 0.14 -3.60 -6.98
C ASN A 22 -0.41 -4.61 -5.98
N LEU A 23 0.09 -5.85 -6.09
CA LEU A 23 -0.02 -6.93 -5.12
C LEU A 23 1.27 -6.99 -4.29
N VAL A 24 1.16 -7.39 -3.02
CA VAL A 24 2.31 -7.52 -2.10
C VAL A 24 2.36 -8.94 -1.55
N LEU A 25 3.54 -9.54 -1.59
CA LEU A 25 3.83 -10.87 -1.05
C LEU A 25 4.93 -10.77 0.00
N ALA A 26 4.80 -11.50 1.09
CA ALA A 26 5.84 -11.61 2.10
C ALA A 26 6.69 -12.86 1.89
N TYR A 27 7.99 -12.76 2.14
CA TYR A 27 8.88 -13.91 2.09
C TYR A 27 8.75 -14.77 3.35
N THR A 28 8.63 -16.08 3.18
CA THR A 28 8.52 -17.08 4.25
C THR A 28 9.52 -18.23 4.09
N GLY A 29 10.40 -18.16 3.10
CA GLY A 29 11.47 -19.15 2.92
C GLY A 29 12.66 -18.91 3.85
N SER A 30 13.75 -19.61 3.58
CA SER A 30 14.97 -19.60 4.41
C SER A 30 16.15 -18.84 3.80
N SER A 31 16.02 -18.30 2.59
CA SER A 31 17.12 -17.57 1.93
C SER A 31 17.44 -16.27 2.67
N PRO A 32 18.68 -16.08 3.17
CA PRO A 32 19.08 -14.86 3.87
C PRO A 32 18.88 -13.57 3.06
N LEU A 33 18.87 -13.68 1.73
CA LEU A 33 18.68 -12.54 0.82
C LEU A 33 17.28 -11.93 0.92
N PHE A 34 16.27 -12.72 1.29
CA PHE A 34 14.87 -12.32 1.27
C PHE A 34 14.20 -12.33 2.66
N ILE A 35 14.89 -12.81 3.70
CA ILE A 35 14.37 -12.76 5.07
C ILE A 35 14.03 -11.30 5.44
N GLY A 36 12.81 -11.09 5.94
CA GLY A 36 12.31 -9.77 6.31
C GLY A 36 12.04 -8.85 5.11
N LYS A 37 11.80 -9.43 3.93
CA LYS A 37 11.43 -8.68 2.71
C LYS A 37 10.00 -8.99 2.25
N VAL A 38 9.42 -8.00 1.57
CA VAL A 38 8.20 -8.15 0.79
C VAL A 38 8.50 -7.86 -0.69
N MET A 39 7.76 -8.53 -1.56
CA MET A 39 7.81 -8.32 -3.00
C MET A 39 6.53 -7.61 -3.45
N ARG A 40 6.69 -6.51 -4.17
CA ARG A 40 5.60 -5.71 -4.74
C ARG A 40 5.53 -5.97 -6.25
N VAL A 41 4.42 -6.58 -6.66
CA VAL A 41 4.16 -7.06 -8.02
C VAL A 41 3.13 -6.15 -8.70
N PRO A 42 3.44 -5.55 -9.86
CA PRO A 42 2.49 -4.73 -10.61
C PRO A 42 1.27 -5.52 -11.09
N LYS A 43 0.14 -4.83 -11.18
CA LYS A 43 -1.10 -5.35 -11.75
C LYS A 43 -1.51 -4.57 -12.99
N ILE A 44 -2.25 -5.24 -13.86
CA ILE A 44 -2.90 -4.67 -15.03
C ILE A 44 -4.42 -4.87 -14.93
N GLU A 45 -5.18 -3.83 -15.29
CA GLU A 45 -6.64 -3.88 -15.30
C GLU A 45 -7.14 -4.87 -16.36
N ARG A 46 -8.19 -5.64 -16.05
CA ARG A 46 -8.78 -6.60 -17.00
C ARG A 46 -9.63 -5.93 -18.07
N ASN A 47 -10.38 -4.91 -17.67
CA ASN A 47 -11.37 -4.21 -18.50
C ASN A 47 -10.96 -2.76 -18.83
N GLY A 48 -9.73 -2.38 -18.50
CA GLY A 48 -9.19 -1.10 -18.97
C GLY A 48 -9.22 -1.12 -20.49
N THR A 49 -9.69 -0.05 -21.10
CA THR A 49 -9.56 0.17 -22.54
C THR A 49 -8.13 -0.21 -22.89
N LEU A 50 -7.95 -1.30 -23.63
CA LEU A 50 -6.71 -1.53 -24.31
C LEU A 50 -6.58 -0.31 -25.22
N HIS A 51 -5.86 0.71 -24.77
CA HIS A 51 -5.09 1.56 -25.67
C HIS A 51 -4.05 0.63 -26.30
N PHE A 52 -4.55 -0.26 -27.15
CA PHE A 52 -3.79 -0.89 -28.19
C PHE A 52 -3.23 0.29 -28.98
N VAL A 53 -1.91 0.39 -28.92
CA VAL A 53 -1.05 1.23 -29.75
C VAL A 53 -0.95 2.69 -29.27
N GLU A 54 0.30 3.17 -29.19
CA GLU A 54 0.75 4.56 -28.97
C GLU A 54 1.01 5.04 -27.53
N ASP A 55 1.69 4.24 -26.70
CA ASP A 55 2.98 4.69 -26.15
C ASP A 55 3.69 3.51 -25.44
N ARG A 56 4.67 2.90 -26.12
CA ARG A 56 5.68 2.06 -25.41
C ARG A 56 6.61 2.92 -24.56
N ALA A 57 6.50 4.25 -24.63
CA ALA A 57 7.33 5.12 -23.83
C ALA A 57 7.03 4.94 -22.34
N VAL A 58 8.10 4.83 -21.56
CA VAL A 58 8.04 4.76 -20.10
C VAL A 58 7.39 6.02 -19.52
N LEU A 59 7.69 7.17 -20.13
CA LEU A 59 7.16 8.49 -19.84
C LEU A 59 6.74 9.17 -21.14
N THR A 60 5.60 9.85 -21.12
CA THR A 60 5.14 10.71 -22.21
C THR A 60 6.08 11.91 -22.39
N GLU A 61 6.02 12.57 -23.55
CA GLU A 61 6.82 13.78 -23.82
C GLU A 61 6.58 14.88 -22.77
N LYS A 62 5.33 15.08 -22.36
CA LYS A 62 4.96 16.07 -21.33
C LYS A 62 5.53 15.72 -19.96
N GLU A 63 5.54 14.43 -19.60
CA GLU A 63 6.16 13.98 -18.35
C GLU A 63 7.68 14.17 -18.39
N ARG A 64 8.34 13.89 -19.52
CA ARG A 64 9.77 14.18 -19.67
C ARG A 64 10.08 15.67 -19.52
N LEU A 65 9.26 16.54 -20.10
CA LEU A 65 9.42 17.99 -19.95
C LEU A 65 9.21 18.43 -18.49
N LEU A 66 8.23 17.87 -17.80
CA LEU A 66 7.94 18.16 -16.39
C LEU A 66 9.11 17.74 -15.48
N TRP A 67 9.71 16.58 -15.74
CA TRP A 67 10.78 16.00 -14.93
C TRP A 67 12.19 16.24 -15.50
N ARG A 68 12.35 17.22 -16.39
CA ARG A 68 13.60 17.48 -17.12
C ARG A 68 14.84 17.70 -16.24
N GLU A 69 14.63 18.11 -14.99
CA GLU A 69 15.70 18.35 -14.02
C GLU A 69 16.27 17.04 -13.44
N PHE A 70 15.60 15.90 -13.68
CA PHE A 70 16.00 14.57 -13.21
C PHE A 70 16.40 13.69 -14.40
N GLU A 71 17.62 13.89 -14.93
CA GLU A 71 18.11 13.24 -16.15
C GLU A 71 18.01 11.69 -16.09
N GLU A 72 18.40 11.07 -14.97
CA GLU A 72 18.29 9.62 -14.77
C GLU A 72 16.83 9.13 -14.84
N LEU A 73 15.89 9.93 -14.34
CA LEU A 73 14.47 9.59 -14.31
C LEU A 73 13.85 9.62 -15.72
N ILE A 74 14.19 10.63 -16.53
CA ILE A 74 13.64 10.76 -17.89
C ILE A 74 14.31 9.83 -18.92
N SER A 75 15.54 9.40 -18.65
CA SER A 75 16.30 8.43 -19.46
C SER A 75 16.03 6.96 -19.09
N SER A 76 15.19 6.73 -18.08
CA SER A 76 14.84 5.39 -17.61
C SER A 76 14.23 4.49 -18.69
N SER A 77 14.65 3.24 -18.73
CA SER A 77 14.24 2.25 -19.73
C SER A 77 12.95 1.49 -19.39
N THR A 78 12.52 1.50 -18.13
CA THR A 78 11.31 0.80 -17.65
C THR A 78 10.55 1.62 -16.60
N LYS A 79 9.23 1.39 -16.47
CA LYS A 79 8.39 2.06 -15.46
C LYS A 79 8.84 1.72 -14.04
N GLU A 80 9.38 0.52 -13.87
CA GLU A 80 9.99 -0.02 -12.66
C GLU A 80 11.18 0.84 -12.21
N VAL A 81 12.13 1.08 -13.13
CA VAL A 81 13.31 1.92 -12.87
C VAL A 81 12.89 3.37 -12.63
N THR A 82 11.97 3.92 -13.42
CA THR A 82 11.43 5.27 -13.20
C THR A 82 10.81 5.42 -11.81
N GLY A 83 10.01 4.43 -11.37
CA GLY A 83 9.41 4.45 -10.03
C GLY A 83 10.45 4.45 -8.91
N LEU A 84 11.51 3.64 -9.03
CA LEU A 84 12.61 3.62 -8.07
C LEU A 84 13.35 4.95 -8.03
N LEU A 85 13.70 5.51 -9.20
CA LEU A 85 14.42 6.78 -9.30
C LEU A 85 13.56 7.95 -8.82
N TYR A 86 12.25 7.91 -9.04
CA TYR A 86 11.33 8.88 -8.47
C TYR A 86 11.35 8.85 -6.94
N VAL A 87 11.31 7.65 -6.33
CA VAL A 87 11.40 7.54 -4.87
C VAL A 87 12.75 8.03 -4.38
N LYS A 88 13.84 7.57 -5.00
CA LYS A 88 15.22 7.91 -4.60
C LYS A 88 15.54 9.40 -4.72
N HIS A 89 15.20 10.01 -5.86
CA HIS A 89 15.64 11.37 -6.20
C HIS A 89 14.62 12.46 -5.89
N VAL A 90 13.34 12.11 -5.73
CA VAL A 90 12.27 13.07 -5.41
C VAL A 90 11.72 12.85 -4.01
N MET A 91 11.33 11.62 -3.65
CA MET A 91 10.66 11.38 -2.37
C MET A 91 11.62 11.39 -1.18
N CYS A 92 12.77 10.69 -1.26
CA CYS A 92 13.71 10.62 -0.15
C CYS A 92 14.23 12.01 0.30
N PRO A 93 14.59 12.94 -0.60
CA PRO A 93 15.01 14.29 -0.18
C PRO A 93 13.91 15.10 0.52
N LEU A 94 12.63 14.87 0.19
CA LEU A 94 11.49 15.61 0.76
C LEU A 94 10.97 15.02 2.06
N LEU A 95 11.02 13.69 2.21
CA LEU A 95 10.42 12.96 3.33
C LEU A 95 11.44 12.39 4.32
N GLY A 96 12.73 12.40 3.97
CA GLY A 96 13.82 11.83 4.76
C GLY A 96 14.13 10.38 4.36
N ALA A 97 15.40 10.10 4.09
CA ALA A 97 15.87 8.78 3.67
C ALA A 97 15.70 7.69 4.74
N ASP A 98 15.61 8.05 6.02
CA ASP A 98 15.40 7.12 7.13
C ASP A 98 13.97 6.55 7.18
N HIS A 99 13.03 7.15 6.45
CA HIS A 99 11.61 6.81 6.50
C HIS A 99 11.04 6.38 5.14
N VAL A 100 11.87 6.33 4.10
CA VAL A 100 11.48 5.97 2.73
C VAL A 100 12.46 4.93 2.18
N ASP A 101 11.97 3.70 2.03
CA ASP A 101 12.72 2.62 1.35
C ASP A 101 12.43 2.69 -0.17
N PRO A 102 13.40 3.03 -1.03
CA PRO A 102 13.22 3.00 -2.48
C PRO A 102 13.07 1.58 -3.03
N GLY A 103 13.45 0.56 -2.25
CA GLY A 103 13.46 -0.83 -2.66
C GLY A 103 14.57 -1.16 -3.65
N MET A 104 14.57 -2.41 -4.10
CA MET A 104 15.51 -2.94 -5.09
C MET A 104 14.76 -3.75 -6.13
N HIS A 105 15.17 -3.64 -7.39
CA HIS A 105 14.63 -4.49 -8.45
C HIS A 105 15.24 -5.87 -8.40
N VAL A 106 14.40 -6.88 -8.55
CA VAL A 106 14.80 -8.29 -8.68
C VAL A 106 14.20 -8.82 -9.97
N GLU A 107 14.99 -9.53 -10.76
CA GLU A 107 14.51 -10.14 -11.99
C GLU A 107 13.53 -11.28 -11.68
N VAL A 108 12.52 -11.44 -12.55
CA VAL A 108 11.52 -12.50 -12.43
C VAL A 108 11.30 -13.17 -13.78
N SER A 109 11.00 -14.47 -13.76
CA SER A 109 10.49 -15.14 -14.96
C SER A 109 8.98 -14.94 -15.13
N ARG A 110 8.50 -14.98 -16.36
CA ARG A 110 7.05 -14.99 -16.66
C ARG A 110 6.34 -16.15 -15.96
N GLU A 111 6.93 -17.34 -15.99
CA GLU A 111 6.37 -18.53 -15.32
C GLU A 111 6.24 -18.31 -13.81
N PHE A 112 7.19 -17.62 -13.17
CA PHE A 112 7.08 -17.25 -11.75
C PHE A 112 5.83 -16.40 -11.49
N LEU A 113 5.62 -15.33 -12.29
CA LEU A 113 4.47 -14.43 -12.11
C LEU A 113 3.13 -15.13 -12.37
N GLU A 114 3.04 -15.98 -13.40
CA GLU A 114 1.85 -16.78 -13.70
C GLU A 114 1.50 -17.74 -12.54
N ARG A 115 2.51 -18.38 -11.94
CA ARG A 115 2.33 -19.27 -10.79
C ARG A 115 1.95 -18.53 -9.52
N ILE A 116 2.49 -17.33 -9.31
CA ILE A 116 2.08 -16.46 -8.19
C ILE A 116 0.60 -16.08 -8.34
N GLU A 117 0.16 -15.63 -9.51
CA GLU A 117 -1.26 -15.28 -9.77
C GLU A 117 -2.18 -16.47 -9.41
N GLN A 118 -1.84 -17.68 -9.88
CA GLN A 118 -2.58 -18.90 -9.55
C GLN A 118 -2.60 -19.19 -8.03
N LYS A 119 -1.46 -19.04 -7.35
CA LYS A 119 -1.33 -19.32 -5.91
C LYS A 119 -2.20 -18.39 -5.05
N VAL A 120 -2.28 -17.11 -5.42
CA VAL A 120 -2.92 -16.09 -4.57
C VAL A 120 -4.37 -15.79 -4.95
N ILE A 121 -4.87 -16.25 -6.09
CA ILE A 121 -6.20 -15.87 -6.61
C ILE A 121 -7.33 -16.05 -5.59
N SER A 122 -7.32 -17.14 -4.80
CA SER A 122 -8.34 -17.43 -3.78
C SER A 122 -8.19 -16.62 -2.49
N GLN A 123 -7.03 -15.99 -2.28
CA GLN A 123 -6.73 -15.16 -1.11
C GLN A 123 -7.09 -13.69 -1.35
N ARG A 124 -7.27 -13.30 -2.62
CA ARG A 124 -7.62 -11.93 -3.03
C ARG A 124 -9.13 -11.72 -2.91
N PRO A 125 -9.59 -10.52 -2.51
CA PRO A 125 -11.01 -10.19 -2.57
C PRO A 125 -11.56 -10.34 -4.00
N ALA A 126 -12.76 -10.91 -4.16
CA ALA A 126 -13.33 -11.21 -5.50
C ALA A 126 -13.32 -9.99 -6.45
N TRP A 127 -13.80 -8.84 -5.98
CA TRP A 127 -13.81 -7.60 -6.76
C TRP A 127 -12.40 -7.10 -7.17
N ARG A 128 -11.35 -7.49 -6.43
CA ARG A 128 -9.96 -7.21 -6.81
C ARG A 128 -9.50 -8.12 -7.95
N VAL A 129 -9.89 -9.39 -7.93
CA VAL A 129 -9.62 -10.37 -8.99
C VAL A 129 -10.33 -9.96 -10.28
N ASP A 130 -11.57 -9.49 -10.17
CA ASP A 130 -12.38 -9.01 -11.29
C ASP A 130 -11.80 -7.73 -11.91
N ALA A 131 -11.30 -6.80 -11.08
CA ALA A 131 -10.76 -5.54 -11.56
C ALA A 131 -9.41 -5.68 -12.26
N ALA A 132 -8.49 -6.50 -11.72
CA ALA A 132 -7.11 -6.57 -12.19
C ALA A 132 -6.42 -7.91 -11.90
N LYS A 133 -5.42 -8.24 -12.71
CA LYS A 133 -4.52 -9.41 -12.57
C LYS A 133 -3.06 -8.96 -12.47
N ILE A 134 -2.16 -9.83 -12.02
CA ILE A 134 -0.71 -9.58 -12.13
C ILE A 134 -0.33 -9.34 -13.61
N ASP A 135 0.53 -8.35 -13.82
CA ASP A 135 1.12 -8.06 -15.12
C ASP A 135 2.28 -9.05 -15.40
N THR A 136 1.97 -10.14 -16.10
CA THR A 136 2.91 -11.25 -16.36
C THR A 136 3.95 -10.93 -17.43
N ASP A 137 3.84 -9.79 -18.11
CA ASP A 137 4.81 -9.34 -19.11
C ASP A 137 5.98 -8.55 -18.48
N ARG A 138 5.97 -8.38 -17.15
CA ARG A 138 7.06 -7.75 -16.39
C ARG A 138 8.27 -8.69 -16.25
N HIS A 139 9.46 -8.11 -16.32
CA HIS A 139 10.74 -8.82 -16.14
C HIS A 139 11.40 -8.55 -14.80
N SER A 140 10.90 -7.58 -14.03
CA SER A 140 11.36 -7.31 -12.68
C SER A 140 10.20 -6.93 -11.76
N VAL A 141 10.46 -7.07 -10.46
CA VAL A 141 9.56 -6.69 -9.37
C VAL A 141 10.34 -5.92 -8.31
N LEU A 142 9.62 -5.16 -7.49
CA LEU A 142 10.24 -4.36 -6.44
C LEU A 142 10.29 -5.17 -5.13
N LEU A 143 11.49 -5.44 -4.64
CA LEU A 143 11.76 -6.01 -3.33
C LEU A 143 11.96 -4.88 -2.32
N MET A 144 11.25 -4.94 -1.19
CA MET A 144 11.30 -3.91 -0.13
C MET A 144 11.43 -4.55 1.23
N SER A 145 11.85 -3.78 2.23
CA SER A 145 11.85 -4.23 3.62
C SER A 145 10.42 -4.46 4.12
N ASP A 146 10.20 -5.55 4.85
CA ASP A 146 8.90 -5.83 5.46
C ASP A 146 8.73 -4.99 6.74
N HIS A 147 8.07 -3.84 6.62
CA HIS A 147 7.83 -2.94 7.75
C HIS A 147 6.78 -3.45 8.77
N SER A 148 6.27 -4.66 8.59
CA SER A 148 5.44 -5.33 9.61
C SER A 148 6.26 -6.15 10.62
N VAL A 149 7.58 -6.28 10.39
CA VAL A 149 8.51 -7.00 11.26
C VAL A 149 9.76 -6.16 11.53
N PHE A 150 10.28 -6.20 12.76
CA PHE A 150 11.60 -5.64 13.07
C PHE A 150 12.68 -6.68 12.80
N SER A 151 13.39 -6.54 11.68
CA SER A 151 14.51 -7.42 11.31
C SER A 151 15.77 -7.08 12.13
N ARG A 152 15.80 -7.42 13.43
CA ARG A 152 17.02 -7.26 14.27
C ARG A 152 17.88 -8.53 14.29
N GLY A 153 18.44 -8.91 13.14
CA GLY A 153 19.40 -10.02 13.05
C GLY A 153 18.94 -11.33 13.70
N ALA A 154 19.87 -12.20 14.07
CA ALA A 154 19.61 -13.54 14.62
C ALA A 154 18.94 -13.58 16.01
N LEU A 155 18.57 -12.42 16.59
CA LEU A 155 17.95 -12.34 17.91
C LEU A 155 16.44 -12.13 17.74
N LYS A 156 15.67 -13.22 17.88
CA LYS A 156 14.20 -13.18 18.05
C LYS A 156 13.86 -12.50 19.37
N VAL A 157 13.87 -11.17 19.41
CA VAL A 157 13.43 -10.43 20.60
C VAL A 157 11.99 -10.00 20.40
N GLY A 158 11.09 -10.78 20.97
CA GLY A 158 9.68 -10.42 21.20
C GLY A 158 8.79 -10.39 19.96
N SER A 159 7.50 -10.18 20.23
CA SER A 159 6.48 -9.97 19.21
C SER A 159 6.59 -8.55 18.62
N CYS A 160 6.44 -8.41 17.30
CA CYS A 160 6.39 -7.14 16.60
C CYS A 160 4.93 -6.75 16.31
N LEU A 161 4.50 -5.62 16.86
CA LEU A 161 3.22 -5.00 16.51
C LEU A 161 3.49 -3.85 15.54
N SER A 162 2.85 -3.88 14.37
CA SER A 162 2.95 -2.83 13.35
C SER A 162 1.57 -2.31 12.98
N VAL A 163 1.48 -1.02 12.68
CA VAL A 163 0.24 -0.32 12.35
C VAL A 163 0.40 0.37 11.01
N GLU A 164 -0.49 0.07 10.07
CA GLU A 164 -0.56 0.76 8.78
C GLU A 164 -1.66 1.83 8.84
N ILE A 165 -1.30 3.10 8.60
CA ILE A 165 -2.24 4.19 8.47
C ILE A 165 -2.15 4.77 7.06
N LYS A 166 -3.30 4.89 6.37
CA LYS A 166 -3.42 5.67 5.13
C LYS A 166 -4.09 7.00 5.47
N PRO A 167 -3.33 8.07 5.75
CA PRO A 167 -3.84 9.26 6.44
C PRO A 167 -4.67 10.19 5.54
N LYS A 168 -4.56 10.05 4.21
CA LYS A 168 -5.21 10.92 3.21
C LYS A 168 -4.73 12.38 3.33
N CYS A 169 -5.47 13.35 2.80
CA CYS A 169 -5.07 14.75 2.73
C CYS A 169 -5.46 15.51 4.01
N GLY A 170 -4.46 16.01 4.74
CA GLY A 170 -4.58 16.68 6.04
C GLY A 170 -4.75 18.19 6.02
N PHE A 171 -5.17 18.78 4.90
CA PHE A 171 -5.39 20.23 4.81
C PHE A 171 -6.61 20.57 3.95
N ILE A 172 -7.11 21.80 4.12
CA ILE A 172 -8.18 22.37 3.29
C ILE A 172 -7.53 23.30 2.26
N PRO A 173 -7.88 23.18 0.96
CA PRO A 173 -7.29 24.03 -0.06
C PRO A 173 -7.72 25.50 0.09
N LEU A 174 -6.74 26.41 -0.04
CA LEU A 174 -6.94 27.87 0.02
C LEU A 174 -6.97 28.54 -1.37
N SER A 175 -7.03 27.74 -2.44
CA SER A 175 -6.90 28.26 -3.81
C SER A 175 -8.04 29.23 -4.18
N ARG A 176 -7.65 30.41 -4.68
CA ARG A 176 -8.57 31.42 -5.25
C ARG A 176 -9.27 30.94 -6.53
N LEU A 177 -8.76 29.88 -7.17
CA LEU A 177 -9.32 29.30 -8.38
C LEU A 177 -10.53 28.38 -8.09
N ILE A 178 -10.89 28.17 -6.83
CA ILE A 178 -12.11 27.43 -6.47
C ILE A 178 -13.31 28.34 -6.73
N ALA A 179 -14.05 27.99 -7.79
CA ALA A 179 -15.32 28.64 -8.15
C ALA A 179 -16.34 28.57 -7.01
N GLU A 180 -17.23 29.57 -6.93
CA GLU A 180 -18.20 29.73 -5.84
C GLU A 180 -19.14 28.53 -5.69
N ARG A 181 -19.58 27.92 -6.80
CA ARG A 181 -20.38 26.69 -6.78
C ARG A 181 -19.71 25.51 -6.05
N ASN A 182 -18.39 25.57 -5.86
CA ASN A 182 -17.58 24.58 -5.19
C ASN A 182 -17.02 25.08 -3.84
N ALA A 183 -17.60 26.14 -3.25
CA ALA A 183 -17.10 26.80 -2.04
C ALA A 183 -16.95 25.84 -0.85
N LEU A 184 -17.75 24.77 -0.77
CA LEU A 184 -17.61 23.72 0.26
C LEU A 184 -16.20 23.11 0.33
N LYS A 185 -15.44 23.11 -0.78
CA LYS A 185 -14.04 22.65 -0.78
C LYS A 185 -13.13 23.49 0.10
N LYS A 186 -13.54 24.71 0.48
CA LYS A 186 -12.79 25.64 1.34
C LYS A 186 -13.11 25.48 2.84
N SER A 187 -14.04 24.62 3.22
CA SER A 187 -14.42 24.38 4.62
C SER A 187 -14.59 22.90 4.97
N THR A 188 -14.66 22.01 3.98
CA THR A 188 -14.83 20.57 4.16
C THR A 188 -13.66 19.81 3.56
N THR A 189 -13.13 18.83 4.29
CA THR A 189 -12.01 18.01 3.79
C THR A 189 -12.41 17.19 2.58
N ARG A 190 -11.45 16.96 1.67
CA ARG A 190 -11.65 16.05 0.53
C ARG A 190 -12.06 14.65 0.96
N PHE A 191 -11.60 14.19 2.12
CA PHE A 191 -11.96 12.89 2.69
C PHE A 191 -13.44 12.81 3.05
N LYS A 192 -13.96 13.77 3.83
CA LYS A 192 -15.38 13.82 4.22
C LYS A 192 -16.30 13.90 3.00
N MET A 193 -15.98 14.77 2.03
CA MET A 193 -16.73 14.83 0.77
C MET A 193 -16.70 13.48 0.02
N HIS A 194 -15.57 12.75 0.04
CA HIS A 194 -15.48 11.43 -0.61
C HIS A 194 -16.34 10.37 0.08
N GLN A 195 -16.43 10.40 1.41
CA GLN A 195 -17.18 9.40 2.17
C GLN A 195 -18.65 9.37 1.75
N VAL A 196 -19.24 10.54 1.51
CA VAL A 196 -20.63 10.65 1.00
C VAL A 196 -20.78 9.97 -0.35
N LEU A 197 -19.85 10.21 -1.28
CA LEU A 197 -19.86 9.56 -2.60
C LEU A 197 -19.69 8.03 -2.47
N LYS A 198 -18.74 7.58 -1.64
CA LYS A 198 -18.48 6.15 -1.41
C LYS A 198 -19.69 5.43 -0.83
N LEU A 199 -20.39 6.07 0.11
CA LEU A 199 -21.63 5.52 0.69
C LEU A 199 -22.71 5.42 -0.39
N ARG A 200 -22.89 6.46 -1.21
CA ARG A 200 -23.87 6.46 -2.32
C ARG A 200 -23.57 5.39 -3.37
N GLN A 201 -22.28 5.10 -3.61
CA GLN A 201 -21.82 4.09 -4.57
C GLN A 201 -21.70 2.69 -3.95
N HIS A 202 -22.10 2.51 -2.68
CA HIS A 202 -21.98 1.25 -1.95
C HIS A 202 -20.55 0.70 -1.88
N GLU A 203 -19.53 1.56 -2.00
CA GLU A 203 -18.12 1.20 -1.76
C GLU A 203 -17.81 1.03 -0.26
N THR A 204 -18.65 1.60 0.59
CA THR A 204 -18.58 1.46 2.05
C THR A 204 -19.99 1.43 2.64
N SER A 205 -20.12 0.75 3.78
CA SER A 205 -21.38 0.60 4.52
C SER A 205 -21.75 1.85 5.33
N GLU A 206 -20.77 2.68 5.69
CA GLU A 206 -20.98 3.88 6.49
C GLU A 206 -19.91 4.95 6.26
N VAL A 207 -20.23 6.19 6.62
CA VAL A 207 -19.28 7.31 6.63
C VAL A 207 -18.29 7.11 7.78
N SER A 208 -17.00 7.14 7.46
CA SER A 208 -15.94 7.06 8.48
C SER A 208 -16.00 8.25 9.45
N GLN A 209 -15.75 7.97 10.73
CA GLN A 209 -15.61 8.97 11.79
C GLN A 209 -14.28 9.74 11.70
N TYR A 210 -13.29 9.17 11.00
CA TYR A 210 -11.95 9.72 10.90
C TYR A 210 -11.92 11.05 10.14
N ASP A 211 -11.21 12.04 10.70
CA ASP A 211 -10.88 13.29 10.04
C ASP A 211 -9.35 13.42 9.86
N PRO A 212 -8.85 13.52 8.61
CA PRO A 212 -7.43 13.81 8.39
C PRO A 212 -6.94 15.08 9.09
N LEU A 213 -7.77 16.09 9.29
CA LEU A 213 -7.33 17.29 10.00
C LEU A 213 -6.94 17.00 11.45
N ASP A 214 -7.49 15.94 12.06
CA ASP A 214 -7.19 15.58 13.44
C ASP A 214 -5.81 14.94 13.57
N ILE A 215 -5.43 14.03 12.66
CA ILE A 215 -4.09 13.39 12.70
C ILE A 215 -2.95 14.35 12.31
N PHE A 216 -3.24 15.33 11.45
CA PHE A 216 -2.27 16.35 11.02
C PHE A 216 -2.34 17.65 11.84
N SER A 217 -3.07 17.64 12.97
CA SER A 217 -3.33 18.86 13.75
C SER A 217 -2.15 19.37 14.58
N GLY A 218 -1.18 18.51 14.90
CA GLY A 218 -0.17 18.79 15.93
C GLY A 218 -0.69 18.75 17.38
N SER A 219 -2.00 18.56 17.60
CA SER A 219 -2.60 18.39 18.93
C SER A 219 -2.66 16.91 19.30
N LYS A 220 -2.10 16.57 20.47
CA LYS A 220 -2.10 15.19 21.00
C LYS A 220 -3.52 14.65 21.15
N GLU A 221 -4.44 15.46 21.64
CA GLU A 221 -5.83 15.12 21.90
C GLU A 221 -6.55 14.79 20.58
N ARG A 222 -6.34 15.61 19.56
CA ARG A 222 -6.91 15.38 18.23
C ARG A 222 -6.29 14.18 17.55
N ILE A 223 -4.98 13.97 17.69
CA ILE A 223 -4.32 12.76 17.17
C ILE A 223 -4.89 11.51 17.86
N GLN A 224 -5.05 11.50 19.18
CA GLN A 224 -5.66 10.39 19.92
C GLN A 224 -7.10 10.12 19.45
N LYS A 225 -7.89 11.18 19.24
CA LYS A 225 -9.23 11.06 18.64
C LYS A 225 -9.15 10.43 17.25
N ALA A 226 -8.23 10.88 16.39
CA ALA A 226 -8.07 10.34 15.04
C ALA A 226 -7.73 8.84 15.06
N ILE A 227 -6.87 8.38 15.97
CA ILE A 227 -6.56 6.96 16.16
C ILE A 227 -7.80 6.18 16.63
N SER A 228 -8.59 6.75 17.54
CA SER A 228 -9.85 6.14 18.02
C SER A 228 -10.88 6.03 16.89
N ASP A 229 -11.00 7.05 16.05
CA ASP A 229 -11.92 7.07 14.91
C ASP A 229 -11.49 6.08 13.81
N LEU A 230 -10.18 5.96 13.57
CA LEU A 230 -9.58 4.95 12.69
C LEU A 230 -9.84 3.54 13.22
N TYR A 231 -9.74 3.31 14.53
CA TYR A 231 -10.12 2.04 15.14
C TYR A 231 -11.63 1.78 15.00
N ALA A 232 -12.48 2.77 15.22
CA ALA A 232 -13.93 2.60 15.13
C ALA A 232 -14.39 2.29 13.70
N THR A 233 -13.83 2.99 12.71
CA THR A 233 -14.20 2.86 11.28
C THR A 233 -12.96 2.68 10.39
N PRO A 234 -12.31 1.49 10.41
CA PRO A 234 -10.99 1.29 9.80
C PRO A 234 -10.98 1.48 8.29
N GLN A 235 -12.03 1.04 7.60
CA GLN A 235 -12.13 1.04 6.14
C GLN A 235 -10.82 0.54 5.50
N ASN A 236 -10.23 1.28 4.56
CA ASN A 236 -8.90 1.01 4.02
C ASN A 236 -7.82 1.96 4.58
N ASN A 237 -8.11 2.57 5.72
CA ASN A 237 -7.30 3.60 6.34
C ASN A 237 -6.47 3.09 7.52
N PHE A 238 -6.83 1.96 8.12
CA PHE A 238 -6.18 1.45 9.32
C PHE A 238 -6.09 -0.08 9.31
N ARG A 239 -4.89 -0.60 9.57
CA ARG A 239 -4.62 -2.02 9.77
C ARG A 239 -3.61 -2.23 10.88
N VAL A 240 -3.70 -3.38 11.55
CA VAL A 240 -2.74 -3.79 12.58
C VAL A 240 -2.23 -5.19 12.26
N PHE A 241 -0.93 -5.37 12.40
CA PHE A 241 -0.22 -6.62 12.14
C PHE A 241 0.54 -7.05 13.39
N LEU A 242 0.50 -8.35 13.68
CA LEU A 242 1.31 -9.02 14.68
C LEU A 242 2.26 -9.99 13.99
N ASN A 243 3.56 -9.75 14.09
CA ASN A 243 4.60 -10.55 13.44
C ASN A 243 4.36 -10.72 11.93
N GLY A 244 3.85 -9.67 11.28
CA GLY A 244 3.48 -9.66 9.86
C GLY A 244 2.16 -10.34 9.49
N SER A 245 1.45 -10.94 10.45
CA SER A 245 0.09 -11.44 10.27
C SER A 245 -0.94 -10.36 10.59
N LEU A 246 -1.91 -10.14 9.70
CA LEU A 246 -2.98 -9.16 9.91
C LEU A 246 -3.88 -9.62 11.07
N ILE A 247 -4.04 -8.77 12.09
CA ILE A 247 -4.93 -9.03 13.24
C ILE A 247 -6.10 -8.04 13.33
N PHE A 248 -6.06 -6.93 12.57
CA PHE A 248 -7.14 -5.95 12.52
C PHE A 248 -7.18 -5.20 11.18
N GLY A 249 -8.37 -4.93 10.66
CA GLY A 249 -8.58 -4.30 9.35
C GLY A 249 -8.74 -5.30 8.20
N GLY A 250 -8.69 -4.82 6.96
CA GLY A 250 -9.04 -5.63 5.77
C GLY A 250 -7.88 -6.10 4.93
N LEU A 251 -7.79 -7.39 4.64
CA LEU A 251 -6.78 -7.95 3.74
C LEU A 251 -7.13 -7.62 2.27
N GLY A 252 -6.32 -6.79 1.60
CA GLY A 252 -6.53 -6.41 0.18
C GLY A 252 -7.71 -5.46 -0.10
N GLY A 253 -8.45 -5.06 0.94
CA GLY A 253 -9.66 -4.24 0.83
C GLY A 253 -9.89 -3.33 2.05
N GLY A 254 -11.07 -2.72 2.11
CA GLY A 254 -11.53 -2.02 3.30
C GLY A 254 -12.39 -2.93 4.18
N THR A 255 -12.49 -2.62 5.47
CA THR A 255 -13.43 -3.29 6.39
C THR A 255 -14.59 -2.39 6.79
N ASN A 256 -15.64 -3.04 7.29
CA ASN A 256 -16.72 -2.35 7.98
C ASN A 256 -16.25 -1.79 9.33
N LYS A 257 -17.15 -1.08 10.00
CA LYS A 257 -16.98 -0.65 11.39
C LYS A 257 -16.64 -1.80 12.31
N THR A 258 -15.86 -1.48 13.33
CA THR A 258 -15.48 -2.43 14.37
C THR A 258 -16.70 -2.79 15.21
N SER A 259 -17.16 -4.04 15.04
CA SER A 259 -18.18 -4.63 15.89
C SER A 259 -17.57 -5.13 17.20
N ILE A 260 -18.42 -5.47 18.17
CA ILE A 260 -18.00 -6.07 19.45
C ILE A 260 -17.14 -7.33 19.20
N VAL A 261 -17.54 -8.18 18.25
CA VAL A 261 -16.81 -9.41 17.89
C VAL A 261 -15.43 -9.11 17.30
N ILE A 262 -15.34 -8.11 16.41
CA ILE A 262 -14.04 -7.70 15.84
C ILE A 262 -13.14 -7.11 16.94
N GLY A 263 -13.69 -6.28 17.82
CA GLY A 263 -12.95 -5.71 18.95
C GLY A 263 -12.42 -6.78 19.90
N GLN A 264 -13.25 -7.75 20.28
CA GLN A 264 -12.85 -8.88 21.11
C GLN A 264 -11.76 -9.72 20.45
N GLY A 265 -11.90 -10.07 19.17
CA GLY A 265 -10.88 -10.80 18.43
C GLY A 265 -9.53 -10.07 18.35
N PHE A 266 -9.58 -8.73 18.25
CA PHE A 266 -8.37 -7.91 18.30
C PHE A 266 -7.72 -7.90 19.68
N GLU A 267 -8.49 -7.72 20.75
CA GLU A 267 -7.99 -7.79 22.13
C GLU A 267 -7.40 -9.16 22.45
N ASP A 268 -8.07 -10.24 22.03
CA ASP A 268 -7.59 -11.61 22.20
C ASP A 268 -6.25 -11.85 21.49
N ALA A 269 -6.08 -11.32 20.28
CA ALA A 269 -4.80 -11.39 19.56
C ALA A 269 -3.68 -10.64 20.29
N LEU A 270 -4.01 -9.57 21.04
CA LEU A 270 -3.03 -8.78 21.80
C LEU A 270 -2.68 -9.39 23.16
N LYS A 271 -3.53 -10.24 23.76
CA LYS A 271 -3.26 -10.89 25.06
C LYS A 271 -1.95 -11.67 25.09
N GLY A 272 -1.54 -12.25 23.95
CA GLY A 272 -0.27 -12.98 23.82
C GLY A 272 0.99 -12.10 23.83
N ILE A 273 0.85 -10.77 23.78
CA ILE A 273 1.97 -9.81 23.71
C ILE A 273 2.26 -9.20 25.09
N TYR A 274 1.22 -9.03 25.91
CA TYR A 274 1.33 -8.46 27.25
C TYR A 274 1.10 -9.57 28.29
N PRO A 275 2.15 -10.21 28.81
CA PRO A 275 1.98 -11.12 29.95
C PRO A 275 1.58 -10.29 31.18
N GLY A 276 0.28 -10.28 31.50
CA GLY A 276 -0.26 -9.78 32.76
C GLY A 276 -0.65 -8.29 32.78
N ARG A 277 -1.96 -8.04 32.84
CA ARG A 277 -2.51 -7.19 33.90
C ARG A 277 -3.31 -8.07 34.83
#